data_AF-A0A7J6INF0-F1
#
_entry.id   AF-A0A7J6INF0-F1
#
_cell.length_a   1.000
_cell.length_b   1.000
_cell.length_c   1.000
_cell.angle_alpha   90.00
_cell.angle_beta   90.00
_cell.angle_gamma   90.00
#
_symmetry.space_group_name_H-M   'P 1'
#
loop_
_entity.id
_entity.type
_entity.pdbx_description
1 polymer ?
#
loop_
_entity_poly.entity_id
_entity_poly.type
_entity_poly.pdbx_seq_one_letter_code
_entity_poly.pdbx_strand_id
1 'polypeptide(L)'
;MSVAREARRAFWVLFVTERAFAIQRHKTLALHSTVDLPHLGPLLGDSEILHGFLDLISLFRPFDAEFITAWNSYAERQTIKPARPPDHEQLCQLQRSLSNCLADVSAYPESQQAELFVTCGWLKTVVWQLCLSVTTLTSTDYCESMSLGYPLSIAQDIVLVLKLLPQKTFAVNRVSILEKLSQVGSSLADVLSLNTPAILRPMTLDASTDILMEIIKIAKKMLGAGC
;
A
#
# COMPACT_ATOMS: atom_id res chain seq x y z
N MET A 1 17.76 -13.11 -27.22
CA MET A 1 17.02 -13.55 -26.01
C MET A 1 16.98 -12.52 -24.89
N SER A 2 17.98 -11.63 -24.74
CA SER A 2 17.92 -10.59 -23.68
C SER A 2 16.78 -9.58 -23.94
N VAL A 3 16.69 -9.00 -25.14
CA VAL A 3 15.75 -7.89 -25.44
C VAL A 3 14.30 -8.20 -25.07
N ALA A 4 13.81 -9.42 -25.33
CA ALA A 4 12.47 -9.84 -24.96
C ALA A 4 12.26 -9.92 -23.43
N ARG A 5 13.29 -10.37 -22.70
CA ARG A 5 13.30 -10.42 -21.23
C ARG A 5 13.34 -9.01 -20.63
N GLU A 6 14.17 -8.12 -21.18
CA GLU A 6 14.24 -6.74 -20.73
C GLU A 6 12.94 -5.97 -21.02
N ALA A 7 12.34 -6.17 -22.21
CA ALA A 7 11.04 -5.59 -22.55
C ALA A 7 9.93 -6.08 -21.60
N ARG A 8 9.95 -7.36 -21.21
CA ARG A 8 9.02 -7.91 -20.22
C ARG A 8 9.19 -7.27 -18.84
N ARG A 9 10.43 -7.13 -18.36
CA ARG A 9 10.71 -6.43 -17.09
C ARG A 9 10.23 -4.97 -17.16
N ALA A 10 10.52 -4.26 -18.24
CA ALA A 10 10.09 -2.88 -18.46
C ALA A 10 8.56 -2.73 -18.47
N PHE A 11 7.85 -3.65 -19.14
CA PHE A 11 6.39 -3.70 -19.11
C PHE A 11 5.85 -3.76 -17.69
N TRP A 12 6.39 -4.65 -16.86
CA TRP A 12 5.92 -4.80 -15.47
C TRP A 12 6.30 -3.61 -14.58
N VAL A 13 7.42 -2.92 -14.85
CA VAL A 13 7.75 -1.66 -14.16
C VAL A 13 6.70 -0.60 -14.50
N LEU A 14 6.34 -0.47 -15.77
CA LEU A 14 5.27 0.43 -16.21
C LEU A 14 3.92 0.04 -15.61
N PHE A 15 3.59 -1.24 -15.55
CA PHE A 15 2.35 -1.77 -14.95
C PHE A 15 2.19 -1.34 -13.49
N VAL A 16 3.25 -1.52 -12.68
CA VAL A 16 3.27 -1.13 -11.26
C VAL A 16 3.21 0.39 -11.12
N THR A 17 4.00 1.12 -11.93
CA THR A 17 4.07 2.58 -11.89
C THR A 17 2.73 3.22 -12.27
N GLU A 18 2.08 2.72 -13.32
CA GLU A 18 0.77 3.20 -13.76
C GLU A 18 -0.28 3.06 -12.65
N ARG A 19 -0.35 1.88 -12.01
CA ARG A 19 -1.34 1.64 -10.94
C ARG A 19 -1.08 2.50 -9.72
N ALA A 20 0.18 2.64 -9.31
CA ALA A 20 0.54 3.55 -8.23
C ALA A 20 0.07 4.98 -8.55
N PHE A 21 0.39 5.46 -9.76
CA PHE A 21 0.00 6.78 -10.22
C PHE A 21 -1.52 6.95 -10.33
N ALA A 22 -2.23 5.96 -10.86
CA ALA A 22 -3.67 5.96 -11.04
C ALA A 22 -4.41 6.05 -9.70
N ILE A 23 -3.96 5.30 -8.70
CA ILE A 23 -4.51 5.37 -7.33
C ILE A 23 -4.23 6.74 -6.72
N GLN A 24 -2.97 7.22 -6.78
CA GLN A 24 -2.56 8.49 -6.16
C GLN A 24 -3.22 9.72 -6.79
N ARG A 25 -3.51 9.69 -8.10
CA ARG A 25 -3.97 10.85 -8.87
C ARG A 25 -5.38 10.69 -9.43
N HIS A 26 -6.10 9.66 -8.99
CA HIS A 26 -7.44 9.31 -9.43
C HIS A 26 -7.58 9.25 -10.97
N LYS A 27 -6.69 8.51 -11.62
CA LYS A 27 -6.65 8.33 -13.09
C LYS A 27 -7.12 6.94 -13.49
N THR A 28 -7.53 6.79 -14.75
CA THR A 28 -7.88 5.48 -15.34
C THR A 28 -6.62 4.72 -15.73
N LEU A 29 -6.73 3.38 -15.81
CA LEU A 29 -5.66 2.52 -16.32
C LEU A 29 -5.69 2.44 -17.85
N ALA A 30 -4.51 2.27 -18.44
CA ALA A 30 -4.33 1.90 -19.85
C ALA A 30 -3.65 0.52 -20.01
N LEU A 31 -2.84 0.08 -19.04
CA LEU A 31 -2.13 -1.21 -19.11
C LEU A 31 -2.93 -2.35 -18.47
N HIS A 32 -3.08 -3.42 -19.25
CA HIS A 32 -3.68 -4.69 -18.84
C HIS A 32 -2.61 -5.76 -18.66
N SER A 33 -2.79 -6.70 -17.72
CA SER A 33 -1.86 -7.81 -17.45
C SER A 33 -1.85 -8.86 -18.59
N THR A 34 -1.33 -8.51 -19.76
CA THR A 34 -1.33 -9.36 -20.97
C THR A 34 -0.02 -10.09 -21.23
N VAL A 35 1.05 -9.75 -20.50
CA VAL A 35 2.38 -10.34 -20.64
C VAL A 35 2.64 -11.30 -19.49
N ASP A 36 3.35 -12.41 -19.75
CA ASP A 36 3.80 -13.32 -18.69
C ASP A 36 4.68 -12.61 -17.65
N LEU A 37 4.68 -13.14 -16.42
CA LEU A 37 5.55 -12.63 -15.36
C LEU A 37 7.04 -12.73 -15.75
N PRO A 38 7.89 -11.82 -15.25
CA PRO A 38 9.33 -11.94 -15.41
C PRO A 38 9.84 -13.29 -14.87
N HIS A 39 10.69 -13.98 -15.62
CA HIS A 39 11.30 -15.24 -15.16
C HIS A 39 12.69 -15.01 -14.57
N LEU A 40 13.04 -15.84 -13.59
CA LEU A 40 14.39 -15.96 -13.07
C LEU A 40 15.32 -16.45 -14.18
N GLY A 41 16.35 -15.67 -14.47
CA GLY A 41 17.45 -16.12 -15.31
C GLY A 41 18.38 -17.04 -14.51
N PRO A 42 19.26 -17.79 -15.18
CA PRO A 42 20.22 -18.70 -14.52
C PRO A 42 21.30 -17.99 -13.68
N LEU A 43 21.36 -16.65 -13.69
CA LEU A 43 22.33 -15.88 -12.93
C LEU A 43 21.80 -15.59 -11.52
N LEU A 44 22.46 -16.18 -10.52
CA LEU A 44 22.06 -16.14 -9.10
C LEU A 44 21.93 -14.72 -8.52
N GLY A 45 22.71 -13.74 -8.98
CA GLY A 45 22.72 -12.37 -8.45
C GLY A 45 21.49 -11.52 -8.78
N ASP A 46 20.75 -11.86 -9.85
CA ASP A 46 19.51 -11.16 -10.24
C ASP A 46 18.29 -11.70 -9.46
N SER A 47 18.45 -12.82 -8.74
CA SER A 47 17.32 -13.59 -8.19
C SER A 47 16.59 -12.83 -7.09
N GLU A 48 17.31 -12.29 -6.10
CA GLU A 48 16.72 -11.61 -4.94
C GLU A 48 15.96 -10.34 -5.33
N ILE A 49 16.57 -9.49 -6.17
CA ILE A 49 15.94 -8.28 -6.68
C ILE A 49 14.68 -8.61 -7.49
N LEU A 50 14.72 -9.71 -8.25
CA LEU A 50 13.57 -10.14 -9.04
C LEU A 50 12.43 -10.67 -8.16
N HIS A 51 12.71 -11.37 -7.06
CA HIS A 51 11.69 -11.83 -6.12
C HIS A 51 10.94 -10.65 -5.50
N GLY A 52 11.66 -9.66 -4.97
CA GLY A 52 11.02 -8.45 -4.44
C GLY A 52 10.20 -7.70 -5.51
N PHE A 53 10.65 -7.69 -6.76
CA PHE A 53 9.88 -7.11 -7.86
C PHE A 53 8.61 -7.92 -8.21
N LEU A 54 8.67 -9.24 -8.16
CA LEU A 54 7.51 -10.12 -8.35
C LEU A 54 6.46 -9.93 -7.24
N ASP A 55 6.90 -9.75 -6.01
CA ASP A 55 6.00 -9.45 -4.89
C ASP A 55 5.37 -8.07 -5.05
N LEU A 56 6.15 -7.08 -5.50
CA LEU A 56 5.62 -5.74 -5.81
C LEU A 56 4.57 -5.79 -6.93
N ILE A 57 4.81 -6.56 -7.99
CA ILE A 57 3.80 -6.82 -9.03
C ILE A 57 2.55 -7.44 -8.41
N SER A 58 2.72 -8.46 -7.57
CA SER A 58 1.63 -9.20 -6.94
C SER A 58 0.76 -8.30 -6.06
N LEU A 59 1.35 -7.33 -5.35
CA LEU A 59 0.60 -6.31 -4.60
C LEU A 59 -0.32 -5.47 -5.50
N PHE A 60 0.13 -5.10 -6.70
CA PHE A 60 -0.64 -4.24 -7.60
C PHE A 60 -1.61 -4.97 -8.53
N ARG A 61 -1.44 -6.27 -8.78
CA ARG A 61 -2.31 -7.02 -9.70
C ARG A 61 -3.80 -6.95 -9.37
N PRO A 62 -4.24 -7.02 -8.09
CA PRO A 62 -5.67 -6.92 -7.76
C PRO A 62 -6.29 -5.54 -8.01
N PHE A 63 -5.47 -4.50 -8.22
CA PHE A 63 -5.93 -3.13 -8.48
C PHE A 63 -6.15 -2.97 -9.99
N ASP A 64 -7.24 -3.57 -10.49
CA ASP A 64 -7.62 -3.57 -11.89
C ASP A 64 -8.51 -2.38 -12.28
N ALA A 65 -9.02 -2.38 -13.52
CA ALA A 65 -9.85 -1.28 -14.02
C ALA A 65 -11.18 -1.14 -13.26
N GLU A 66 -11.75 -2.24 -12.75
CA GLU A 66 -12.98 -2.21 -11.96
C GLU A 66 -12.71 -1.56 -10.60
N PHE A 67 -11.65 -1.97 -9.91
CA PHE A 67 -11.23 -1.35 -8.64
C PHE A 67 -10.94 0.13 -8.83
N ILE A 68 -10.14 0.51 -9.84
CA ILE A 68 -9.75 1.90 -10.08
C ILE A 68 -10.96 2.77 -10.43
N THR A 69 -11.93 2.23 -11.16
CA THR A 69 -13.18 2.95 -11.43
C THR A 69 -13.94 3.24 -10.13
N ALA A 70 -14.11 2.23 -9.26
CA ALA A 70 -14.75 2.42 -7.97
C ALA A 70 -14.00 3.44 -7.07
N TRP A 71 -12.67 3.35 -7.03
CA TRP A 71 -11.79 4.27 -6.31
C TRP A 71 -11.94 5.73 -6.77
N ASN A 72 -11.98 5.95 -8.09
CA ASN A 72 -12.13 7.30 -8.65
C ASN A 72 -13.53 7.88 -8.38
N SER A 73 -14.58 7.04 -8.42
CA SER A 73 -15.93 7.47 -8.06
C SER A 73 -16.06 7.90 -6.59
N TYR A 74 -15.34 7.23 -5.68
CA TYR A 74 -15.27 7.60 -4.27
C TYR A 74 -14.66 9.00 -4.08
N ALA A 75 -13.51 9.27 -4.71
CA ALA A 75 -12.74 10.49 -4.44
C ALA A 75 -13.38 11.78 -4.98
N GLU A 76 -14.04 11.74 -6.14
CA GLU A 76 -14.38 12.98 -6.86
C GLU A 76 -15.88 13.24 -7.10
N ARG A 77 -16.83 12.48 -6.53
CA ARG A 77 -18.26 12.55 -6.94
C ARG A 77 -18.40 12.54 -8.48
N GLN A 78 -17.52 11.80 -9.18
CA GLN A 78 -17.52 11.73 -10.63
C GLN A 78 -18.86 11.18 -11.13
N THR A 79 -19.24 11.61 -12.34
CA THR A 79 -20.48 11.19 -13.01
C THR A 79 -20.46 9.72 -13.45
N ILE A 80 -19.27 9.14 -13.61
CA ILE A 80 -19.10 7.73 -13.93
C ILE A 80 -19.12 6.95 -12.62
N LYS A 81 -20.24 6.29 -12.35
CA LYS A 81 -20.37 5.32 -11.27
C LYS A 81 -19.91 3.96 -11.77
N PRO A 82 -19.29 3.12 -10.92
CA PRO A 82 -18.97 1.76 -11.31
C PRO A 82 -20.26 1.02 -11.66
N ALA A 83 -20.19 0.09 -12.62
CA ALA A 83 -21.35 -0.70 -13.05
C ALA A 83 -21.95 -1.50 -11.88
N ARG A 84 -21.11 -1.91 -10.92
CA ARG A 84 -21.49 -2.51 -9.65
C ARG A 84 -20.61 -1.92 -8.55
N PRO A 85 -21.17 -1.53 -7.38
CA PRO A 85 -20.33 -1.19 -6.23
C PRO A 85 -19.50 -2.43 -5.82
N PRO A 86 -18.24 -2.27 -5.39
CA PRO A 86 -17.44 -3.39 -4.97
C PRO A 86 -18.09 -4.07 -3.75
N ASP A 87 -18.09 -5.40 -3.75
CA ASP A 87 -18.72 -6.16 -2.67
C ASP A 87 -17.85 -6.11 -1.41
N HIS A 88 -18.49 -6.00 -0.24
CA HIS A 88 -17.81 -5.99 1.05
C HIS A 88 -16.94 -7.24 1.23
N GLU A 89 -17.42 -8.41 0.81
CA GLU A 89 -16.64 -9.65 0.91
C GLU A 89 -15.39 -9.61 0.01
N GLN A 90 -15.50 -9.07 -1.20
CA GLN A 90 -14.37 -8.93 -2.13
C GLN A 90 -13.28 -8.02 -1.56
N LEU A 91 -13.67 -6.90 -0.94
CA LEU A 91 -12.72 -6.00 -0.28
C LEU A 91 -12.06 -6.67 0.94
N CYS A 92 -12.81 -7.49 1.69
CA CYS A 92 -12.24 -8.29 2.80
C CYS A 92 -11.26 -9.36 2.29
N GLN A 93 -11.55 -10.00 1.16
CA GLN A 93 -10.64 -10.94 0.52
C GLN A 93 -9.36 -10.23 0.05
N LEU A 94 -9.49 -9.02 -0.51
CA LEU A 94 -8.35 -8.21 -0.93
C LEU A 94 -7.46 -7.80 0.25
N GLN A 95 -8.03 -7.35 1.37
CA GLN A 95 -7.26 -7.06 2.59
C GLN A 95 -6.49 -8.28 3.09
N ARG A 96 -7.12 -9.45 3.12
CA ARG A 96 -6.46 -10.72 3.50
C ARG A 96 -5.32 -11.07 2.55
N SER A 97 -5.52 -10.91 1.25
CA SER A 97 -4.49 -11.14 0.25
C SER A 97 -3.27 -10.24 0.47
N LEU A 98 -3.49 -8.93 0.68
CA LEU A 98 -2.42 -7.97 0.97
C LEU A 98 -1.65 -8.32 2.25
N SER A 99 -2.35 -8.74 3.30
CA SER A 99 -1.72 -9.15 4.57
C SER A 99 -0.86 -10.40 4.43
N ASN A 100 -1.24 -11.35 3.57
CA ASN A 100 -0.50 -12.59 3.37
C ASN A 100 0.60 -12.49 2.30
N CYS A 101 0.61 -11.41 1.50
CA CYS A 101 1.52 -11.26 0.36
C CYS A 101 3.00 -11.14 0.76
N LEU A 102 3.31 -10.70 1.99
CA LEU A 102 4.68 -10.39 2.43
C LEU A 102 5.17 -11.28 3.59
N ALA A 103 4.73 -12.54 3.63
CA ALA A 103 5.02 -13.45 4.75
C ALA A 103 6.51 -13.79 4.95
N ASP A 104 7.32 -13.77 3.88
CA ASP A 104 8.77 -13.99 3.96
C ASP A 104 9.54 -13.07 3.01
N VAL A 105 9.87 -11.87 3.49
CA VAL A 105 10.70 -10.89 2.76
C VAL A 105 12.07 -10.69 3.41
N SER A 106 12.40 -11.51 4.40
CA SER A 106 13.60 -11.35 5.25
C SER A 106 14.90 -11.48 4.46
N ALA A 107 14.89 -12.28 3.40
CA ALA A 107 16.01 -12.51 2.50
C ALA A 107 16.21 -11.38 1.46
N TYR A 108 15.28 -10.42 1.35
CA TYR A 108 15.38 -9.37 0.33
C TYR A 108 16.32 -8.24 0.78
N PRO A 109 16.90 -7.47 -0.16
CA PRO A 109 17.59 -6.24 0.18
C PRO A 109 16.71 -5.32 1.01
N GLU A 110 17.29 -4.69 2.03
CA GLU A 110 16.58 -3.80 2.97
C GLU A 110 15.73 -2.74 2.24
N SER A 111 16.19 -2.25 1.08
CA SER A 111 15.48 -1.24 0.29
C SER A 111 14.20 -1.78 -0.33
N GLN A 112 14.20 -3.04 -0.75
CA GLN A 112 13.00 -3.71 -1.25
C GLN A 112 12.06 -4.06 -0.11
N GLN A 113 12.57 -4.48 1.05
CA GLN A 113 11.73 -4.67 2.24
C GLN A 113 10.98 -3.38 2.59
N ALA A 114 11.69 -2.25 2.68
CA ALA A 114 11.08 -0.94 2.94
C ALA A 114 9.98 -0.59 1.92
N GLU A 115 10.27 -0.76 0.63
CA GLU A 115 9.34 -0.46 -0.44
C GLU A 115 8.09 -1.35 -0.39
N LEU A 116 8.27 -2.66 -0.20
CA LEU A 116 7.17 -3.64 -0.14
C LEU A 116 6.26 -3.38 1.05
N PHE A 117 6.80 -3.22 2.26
CA PHE A 117 5.99 -3.01 3.46
C PHE A 117 5.24 -1.68 3.41
N VAL A 118 5.90 -0.59 3.01
CA VAL A 118 5.23 0.72 2.89
C VAL A 118 4.18 0.70 1.78
N THR A 119 4.48 0.07 0.63
CA THR A 119 3.51 -0.04 -0.47
C THR A 119 2.32 -0.91 -0.08
N CYS A 120 2.54 -2.05 0.56
CA CYS A 120 1.45 -2.91 1.03
C CYS A 120 0.57 -2.18 2.04
N GLY A 121 1.17 -1.54 3.06
CA GLY A 121 0.40 -0.78 4.05
C GLY A 121 -0.39 0.38 3.43
N TRP A 122 0.20 1.10 2.48
CA TRP A 122 -0.53 2.12 1.71
C TRP A 122 -1.70 1.55 0.90
N LEU A 123 -1.51 0.42 0.21
CA LEU A 123 -2.59 -0.24 -0.52
C LEU A 123 -3.71 -0.73 0.42
N LYS A 124 -3.36 -1.24 1.61
CA LYS A 124 -4.36 -1.58 2.66
C LYS A 124 -5.16 -0.35 3.08
N THR A 125 -4.53 0.83 3.19
CA THR A 125 -5.23 2.10 3.48
C THR A 125 -6.18 2.48 2.35
N VAL A 126 -5.76 2.38 1.09
CA VAL A 126 -6.61 2.66 -0.09
C VAL A 126 -7.85 1.77 -0.09
N VAL A 127 -7.67 0.46 0.13
CA VAL A 127 -8.79 -0.49 0.20
C VAL A 127 -9.72 -0.16 1.36
N TRP A 128 -9.18 0.18 2.54
CA TRP A 128 -9.98 0.58 3.70
C TRP A 128 -10.80 1.85 3.46
N GLN A 129 -10.21 2.87 2.82
CA GLN A 129 -10.93 4.10 2.43
C GLN A 129 -12.06 3.81 1.45
N LEU A 130 -11.87 2.86 0.52
CA LEU A 130 -12.95 2.43 -0.36
C LEU A 130 -14.06 1.71 0.42
N CYS A 131 -13.73 0.87 1.41
CA CYS A 131 -14.72 0.21 2.26
C CYS A 131 -15.60 1.19 3.04
N LEU A 132 -14.99 2.26 3.59
CA LEU A 132 -15.72 3.36 4.23
C LEU A 132 -16.80 3.97 3.34
N SER A 133 -16.60 3.94 2.01
CA SER A 133 -17.53 4.55 1.05
C SER A 133 -18.71 3.66 0.67
N VAL A 134 -18.55 2.34 0.78
CA VAL A 134 -19.55 1.36 0.32
C VAL A 134 -20.38 0.80 1.49
N THR A 135 -19.83 0.83 2.70
CA THR A 135 -20.48 0.30 3.90
C THR A 135 -20.44 1.29 5.05
N THR A 136 -21.48 1.34 5.87
CA THR A 136 -21.41 1.98 7.18
C THR A 136 -20.52 1.12 8.08
N LEU A 137 -19.22 1.43 8.17
CA LEU A 137 -18.32 0.68 9.04
C LEU A 137 -18.81 0.79 10.48
N THR A 138 -19.05 -0.34 11.11
CA THR A 138 -19.38 -0.40 12.53
C THR A 138 -18.17 -0.88 13.31
N SER A 139 -18.01 -0.45 14.56
CA SER A 139 -16.93 -0.92 15.44
C SER A 139 -17.00 -2.42 15.77
N THR A 140 -18.00 -3.13 15.22
CA THR A 140 -18.34 -4.54 15.42
C THR A 140 -18.28 -5.35 14.11
N ASP A 141 -17.72 -4.80 13.04
CA ASP A 141 -17.60 -5.54 11.78
C ASP A 141 -16.77 -6.82 11.96
N TYR A 142 -17.25 -7.92 11.37
CA TYR A 142 -16.64 -9.26 11.47
C TYR A 142 -15.22 -9.35 10.92
N CYS A 143 -14.74 -8.31 10.23
CA CYS A 143 -13.41 -8.24 9.65
C CYS A 143 -12.63 -7.08 10.28
N GLU A 144 -11.60 -7.38 11.07
CA GLU A 144 -10.76 -6.37 11.74
C GLU A 144 -10.16 -5.34 10.76
N SER A 145 -9.83 -5.78 9.53
CA SER A 145 -9.34 -4.92 8.45
C SER A 145 -10.38 -3.94 7.88
N MET A 146 -11.61 -3.99 8.39
CA MET A 146 -12.71 -3.08 8.06
C MET A 146 -13.18 -2.29 9.28
N SER A 147 -12.45 -2.34 10.40
CA SER A 147 -12.75 -1.50 11.54
C SER A 147 -12.28 -0.06 11.32
N LEU A 148 -12.89 0.89 12.04
CA LEU A 148 -12.38 2.27 12.10
C LEU A 148 -10.98 2.35 12.75
N GLY A 149 -10.56 1.33 13.49
CA GLY A 149 -9.23 1.24 14.09
C GLY A 149 -8.14 0.72 13.13
N TYR A 150 -8.50 0.19 11.96
CA TYR A 150 -7.53 -0.47 11.08
C TYR A 150 -6.38 0.44 10.58
N PRO A 151 -6.59 1.74 10.29
CA PRO A 151 -5.48 2.64 9.96
C PRO A 151 -4.40 2.73 11.03
N LEU A 152 -4.77 2.58 12.31
CA LEU A 152 -3.80 2.54 13.40
C LEU A 152 -2.93 1.28 13.31
N SER A 153 -3.54 0.11 13.08
CA SER A 153 -2.80 -1.15 12.92
C SER A 153 -1.83 -1.08 11.72
N ILE A 154 -2.29 -0.56 10.57
CA ILE A 154 -1.44 -0.35 9.38
C ILE A 154 -0.24 0.56 9.71
N ALA A 155 -0.51 1.69 10.38
CA ALA A 155 0.52 2.65 10.74
C ALA A 155 1.54 2.06 11.72
N GLN A 156 1.09 1.26 12.69
CA GLN A 156 1.95 0.55 13.63
C GLN A 156 2.89 -0.43 12.92
N ASP A 157 2.35 -1.25 12.02
CA ASP A 157 3.14 -2.21 11.25
C ASP A 157 4.23 -1.50 10.43
N ILE A 158 3.86 -0.43 9.72
CA ILE A 158 4.81 0.36 8.93
C ILE A 158 5.89 0.99 9.83
N VAL A 159 5.51 1.63 10.94
CA VAL A 159 6.46 2.28 11.86
C VAL A 159 7.42 1.26 12.45
N LEU A 160 6.93 0.09 12.85
CA LEU A 160 7.75 -0.99 13.40
C LEU A 160 8.82 -1.43 12.39
N VAL A 161 8.41 -1.71 11.15
CA VAL A 161 9.35 -2.10 10.09
C VAL A 161 10.36 -0.99 9.79
N LEU A 162 9.90 0.24 9.59
CA LEU A 162 10.79 1.35 9.22
C LEU A 162 11.80 1.71 10.32
N LYS A 163 11.48 1.46 11.60
CA LYS A 163 12.42 1.64 12.70
C LYS A 163 13.54 0.60 12.73
N LEU A 164 13.28 -0.61 12.22
CA LEU A 164 14.26 -1.70 12.18
C LEU A 164 15.25 -1.56 11.01
N LEU A 165 14.89 -0.81 9.98
CA LEU A 165 15.71 -0.67 8.78
C LEU A 165 16.76 0.47 8.90
N PRO A 166 17.98 0.29 8.35
CA PRO A 166 19.00 1.33 8.35
C PRO A 166 18.57 2.59 7.59
N GLN A 167 19.02 3.77 8.02
CA GLN A 167 18.61 5.03 7.39
C GLN A 167 19.01 5.13 5.89
N LYS A 168 20.15 4.53 5.51
CA LYS A 168 20.63 4.49 4.12
C LYS A 168 19.65 3.79 3.17
N THR A 169 18.83 2.88 3.69
CA THR A 169 17.85 2.09 2.95
C THR A 169 16.82 2.96 2.23
N PHE A 170 16.50 4.11 2.83
CA PHE A 170 15.49 5.02 2.33
C PHE A 170 15.95 5.89 1.15
N ALA A 171 17.22 5.83 0.75
CA ALA A 171 17.73 6.68 -0.32
C ALA A 171 17.21 6.30 -1.71
N VAL A 172 17.00 5.00 -1.98
CA VAL A 172 16.71 4.46 -3.33
C VAL A 172 15.31 4.85 -3.82
N ASN A 173 14.29 4.80 -2.95
CA ASN A 173 12.88 5.06 -3.31
C ASN A 173 12.23 6.11 -2.40
N ARG A 174 13.03 7.04 -1.88
CA ARG A 174 12.65 8.03 -0.85
C ARG A 174 11.34 8.75 -1.12
N VAL A 175 11.18 9.28 -2.33
CA VAL A 175 10.02 10.10 -2.72
C VAL A 175 8.75 9.25 -2.68
N SER A 176 8.77 8.06 -3.31
CA SER A 176 7.62 7.16 -3.32
C SER A 176 7.24 6.69 -1.90
N ILE A 177 8.24 6.36 -1.06
CA ILE A 177 8.01 5.97 0.33
C ILE A 177 7.37 7.12 1.11
N LEU A 178 7.90 8.34 0.99
CA LEU A 178 7.37 9.53 1.69
C LEU A 178 5.93 9.85 1.27
N GLU A 179 5.62 9.82 -0.02
CA GLU A 179 4.26 10.07 -0.51
C GLU A 179 3.25 9.06 0.05
N LYS A 180 3.59 7.77 0.00
CA LYS A 180 2.75 6.68 0.53
C LYS A 180 2.58 6.80 2.04
N LEU A 181 3.68 7.03 2.77
CA LEU A 181 3.67 7.20 4.21
C LEU A 181 2.85 8.43 4.64
N SER A 182 2.90 9.52 3.87
CA SER A 182 2.07 10.70 4.11
C SER A 182 0.59 10.39 3.99
N GLN A 183 0.18 9.60 2.98
CA GLN A 183 -1.23 9.22 2.82
C GLN A 183 -1.71 8.34 3.98
N VAL A 184 -0.89 7.37 4.42
CA VAL A 184 -1.19 6.57 5.62
C VAL A 184 -1.34 7.46 6.86
N GLY A 185 -0.41 8.40 7.06
CA GLY A 185 -0.46 9.36 8.17
C GLY A 185 -1.71 10.25 8.14
N SER A 186 -2.11 10.72 6.95
CA SER A 186 -3.36 11.48 6.77
C SER A 186 -4.58 10.65 7.15
N SER A 187 -4.70 9.41 6.68
CA SER A 187 -5.82 8.54 7.05
C SER A 187 -5.87 8.25 8.55
N LEU A 188 -4.73 8.08 9.20
CA LEU A 188 -4.67 7.94 10.66
C LEU A 188 -5.14 9.22 11.37
N ALA A 189 -4.67 10.38 10.92
CA ALA A 189 -5.07 11.67 11.48
C ALA A 189 -6.58 11.93 11.34
N ASP A 190 -7.18 11.53 10.21
CA ASP A 190 -8.62 11.62 9.98
C ASP A 190 -9.39 10.78 11.01
N VAL A 191 -8.97 9.54 11.26
CA VAL A 191 -9.57 8.68 12.29
C VAL A 191 -9.43 9.25 13.70
N LEU A 192 -8.24 9.75 14.05
CA LEU A 192 -8.01 10.34 15.37
C LEU A 192 -8.86 11.60 15.60
N SER A 193 -9.12 12.36 14.54
CA SER A 193 -9.97 13.56 14.59
C SER A 193 -11.44 13.26 14.91
N LEU A 194 -11.90 12.02 14.68
CA LEU A 194 -13.26 11.59 15.02
C LEU A 194 -13.50 11.44 16.54
N ASN A 195 -12.47 11.57 17.38
CA ASN A 195 -12.57 11.69 18.84
C ASN A 195 -13.50 10.65 19.53
N THR A 196 -13.52 9.40 19.07
CA THR A 196 -14.44 8.38 19.61
C THR A 196 -13.68 7.30 20.40
N PRO A 197 -13.82 7.25 21.75
CA PRO A 197 -13.12 6.26 22.61
C PRO A 197 -13.42 4.80 22.26
N ALA A 198 -14.55 4.53 21.60
CA ALA A 198 -14.92 3.18 21.17
C ALA A 198 -14.08 2.65 20.00
N ILE A 199 -13.55 3.55 19.14
CA ILE A 199 -12.78 3.19 17.94
C ILE A 199 -11.36 2.72 18.30
N LEU A 200 -10.82 3.22 19.41
CA LEU A 200 -9.43 3.01 19.84
C LEU A 200 -9.23 1.79 20.74
N ARG A 201 -10.24 0.93 20.93
CA ARG A 201 -10.19 -0.23 21.82
C ARG A 201 -9.24 -1.30 21.25
N PRO A 202 -7.92 -1.22 21.53
CA PRO A 202 -7.38 -1.52 22.86
C PRO A 202 -6.32 -0.54 23.42
N MET A 203 -6.08 0.61 22.79
CA MET A 203 -5.02 1.57 23.15
C MET A 203 -5.58 2.94 23.56
N THR A 204 -4.83 3.66 24.40
CA THR A 204 -5.16 5.05 24.75
C THR A 204 -4.98 5.95 23.52
N LEU A 205 -5.76 7.03 23.44
CA LEU A 205 -5.60 8.08 22.42
C LEU A 205 -4.16 8.61 22.35
N ASP A 206 -3.48 8.64 23.50
CA ASP A 206 -2.07 9.01 23.62
C ASP A 206 -1.16 8.08 22.79
N ALA A 207 -1.30 6.77 22.95
CA ALA A 207 -0.50 5.79 22.19
C ALA A 207 -0.77 5.85 20.67
N SER A 208 -1.98 6.23 20.26
CA SER A 208 -2.33 6.37 18.85
C SER A 208 -1.76 7.67 18.24
N THR A 209 -1.74 8.74 19.03
CA THR A 209 -1.09 10.01 18.69
C THR A 209 0.43 9.84 18.59
N ASP A 210 1.01 9.01 19.45
CA ASP A 210 2.44 8.68 19.40
C ASP A 210 2.82 8.04 18.05
N ILE A 211 2.00 7.15 17.50
CA ILE A 211 2.26 6.54 16.18
C ILE A 211 2.29 7.59 15.06
N LEU A 212 1.34 8.53 15.06
CA LEU A 212 1.35 9.63 14.08
C LEU A 212 2.61 10.49 14.22
N MET A 213 3.03 10.78 15.45
CA MET A 213 4.27 11.51 15.71
C MET A 213 5.52 10.74 15.25
N GLU A 214 5.53 9.41 15.39
CA GLU A 214 6.61 8.57 14.87
C GLU A 214 6.66 8.58 13.34
N ILE A 215 5.51 8.54 12.65
CA ILE A 215 5.45 8.72 11.19
C ILE A 215 6.11 10.05 10.79
N ILE A 216 5.76 11.15 11.46
CA ILE A 216 6.33 12.48 11.19
C ILE A 216 7.85 12.49 11.43
N LYS A 217 8.33 11.88 12.52
CA LYS A 217 9.77 11.79 12.83
C LYS A 217 10.51 11.00 11.75
N ILE A 218 9.98 9.86 11.31
CA ILE A 218 10.57 9.04 10.24
C ILE A 218 10.63 9.85 8.94
N ALA A 219 9.52 10.50 8.55
CA ALA A 219 9.47 11.32 7.34
C ALA A 219 10.51 12.46 7.38
N LYS A 220 10.62 13.18 8.51
CA LYS A 220 11.64 14.22 8.71
C LYS A 220 13.05 13.68 8.61
N LYS A 221 13.32 12.51 9.20
CA LYS A 221 14.64 11.84 9.13
C LYS A 221 15.01 11.47 7.68
N MET A 222 14.04 11.03 6.87
CA MET A 222 14.26 10.72 5.45
C MET A 222 14.57 11.98 4.61
N LEU A 223 13.90 13.10 4.91
CA LEU A 223 14.14 14.40 4.27
C LEU A 223 15.49 15.02 4.67
N GLY A 224 15.86 14.92 5.95
CA GLY A 224 17.13 15.45 6.48
C GLY A 224 18.36 14.63 6.10
N ALA A 225 18.20 13.39 5.63
CA ALA A 225 19.30 12.53 5.17
C ALA A 225 19.88 12.93 3.80
N GLY A 226 19.49 14.10 3.27
CA GLY A 226 19.95 14.65 1.98
C GLY A 226 20.92 15.83 2.11
N CYS A 227 21.35 16.18 3.32
CA CYS A 227 22.33 17.24 3.59
C CYS A 227 23.62 16.67 4.16
#